data_AF-A0A9D1NJG9-F1
#
_entry.id   AF-A0A9D1NJG9-F1
#
_cell.length_a   1.000
_cell.length_b   1.000
_cell.length_c   1.000
_cell.angle_alpha   90.00
_cell.angle_beta   90.00
_cell.angle_gamma   90.00
#
_symmetry.space_group_name_H-M   'P 1'
#
loop_
_entity.id
_entity.type
_entity.pdbx_description
1 polymer ?
#
loop_
_entity_poly.entity_id
_entity_poly.type
_entity_poly.pdbx_seq_one_letter_code
_entity_poly.pdbx_strand_id
1 'polypeptide(L)'
;MFSAPAFAGTSAWRNDGKPRVVREAERRERERQDSTWTPENIRANPALFLSETIAACDLLKNKIEAQDIAFLRLKKQAERKVSEAESTIRRYTKFLDEAKKQYKAAKANGDAFPVTINGFELSEEDLSEKVADALERVELAKKQKSTNSVIAKKVQIRQGVLKTKSRELRSIRRKLALQLEQVKMNQALGEIDELSDVLGTLKDMSLELAEDPAKLSLDDITEEDPDQARKQSVEDFLES
;
A
#
# COMPACT_ATOMS: atom_id res chain seq x y z
N MET A 1 -21.68 -39.17 3.15
CA MET A 1 -22.92 -38.43 3.46
C MET A 1 -23.16 -38.57 4.95
N PHE A 2 -22.80 -37.57 5.75
CA PHE A 2 -23.05 -37.59 7.19
C PHE A 2 -24.21 -36.64 7.51
N SER A 3 -25.25 -37.23 8.08
CA SER A 3 -26.48 -36.59 8.51
C SER A 3 -26.20 -35.74 9.75
N ALA A 4 -26.60 -34.47 9.72
CA ALA A 4 -26.56 -33.59 10.89
C ALA A 4 -27.58 -34.04 11.95
N PRO A 5 -27.29 -33.91 13.25
CA PRO A 5 -28.32 -34.00 14.27
C PRO A 5 -29.14 -32.70 14.27
N ALA A 6 -30.45 -32.83 14.09
CA ALA A 6 -31.39 -31.74 14.28
C ALA A 6 -31.46 -31.40 15.78
N PHE A 7 -30.91 -30.25 16.16
CA PHE A 7 -31.21 -29.62 17.45
C PHE A 7 -32.64 -29.08 17.41
N ALA A 8 -33.60 -29.92 17.79
CA ALA A 8 -34.95 -29.52 18.14
C ALA A 8 -34.93 -28.82 19.51
N GLY A 9 -34.49 -27.56 19.53
CA GLY A 9 -34.68 -26.64 20.64
C GLY A 9 -35.84 -25.71 20.32
N THR A 10 -37.08 -26.19 20.43
CA THR A 10 -38.26 -25.31 20.47
C THR A 10 -38.14 -24.41 21.70
N SER A 11 -37.64 -23.17 21.51
CA SER A 11 -37.75 -22.15 22.55
C SER A 11 -39.24 -21.83 22.70
N ALA A 12 -39.81 -22.27 23.82
CA ALA A 12 -41.10 -21.82 24.27
C ALA A 12 -40.98 -20.31 24.53
N TRP A 13 -41.45 -19.50 23.59
CA TRP A 13 -41.55 -18.05 23.74
C TRP A 13 -42.55 -17.76 24.86
N ARG A 14 -42.05 -17.64 26.10
CA ARG A 14 -42.80 -17.01 27.17
C ARG A 14 -43.13 -15.59 26.72
N ASN A 15 -44.39 -15.21 26.91
CA ASN A 15 -44.88 -13.91 26.55
C ASN A 15 -44.66 -12.99 27.76
N ASP A 16 -43.46 -12.44 27.87
CA ASP A 16 -42.96 -11.72 29.05
C ASP A 16 -43.59 -10.32 29.25
N GLY A 17 -44.71 -10.02 28.57
CA GLY A 17 -45.40 -8.73 28.62
C GLY A 17 -44.66 -7.56 27.96
N LYS A 18 -43.46 -7.78 27.40
CA LYS A 18 -42.65 -6.70 26.81
C LYS A 18 -43.15 -6.24 25.43
N PRO A 19 -43.18 -4.92 25.14
CA PRO A 19 -43.50 -4.40 23.82
C PRO A 19 -42.60 -4.99 22.73
N ARG A 20 -43.15 -5.21 21.53
CA ARG A 20 -42.45 -5.86 20.40
C ARG A 20 -41.15 -5.15 20.01
N VAL A 21 -41.12 -3.82 20.09
CA VAL A 21 -39.92 -2.99 19.82
C VAL A 21 -38.79 -3.30 20.81
N VAL A 22 -39.12 -3.55 22.08
CA VAL A 22 -38.14 -3.90 23.12
C VAL A 22 -37.62 -5.32 22.89
N ARG A 23 -38.46 -6.26 22.47
CA ARG A 23 -38.03 -7.62 22.12
C ARG A 23 -37.13 -7.66 20.89
N GLU A 24 -37.44 -6.88 19.85
CA GLU A 24 -36.60 -6.77 18.66
C GLU A 24 -35.27 -6.05 18.98
N ALA A 25 -35.27 -5.07 19.87
CA ALA A 25 -34.05 -4.43 20.38
C ALA A 25 -33.20 -5.37 21.25
N GLU A 26 -33.81 -6.14 22.15
CA GLU A 26 -33.12 -7.17 22.96
C GLU A 26 -32.60 -8.33 22.12
N ARG A 27 -33.28 -8.65 20.99
CA ARG A 27 -32.80 -9.65 20.03
C ARG A 27 -31.61 -9.11 19.24
N ARG A 28 -31.68 -7.87 18.73
CA ARG A 28 -30.54 -7.21 18.08
C ARG A 28 -29.36 -7.03 19.03
N GLU A 29 -29.61 -6.69 20.29
CA GLU A 29 -28.55 -6.54 21.28
C GLU A 29 -27.93 -7.87 21.66
N ARG A 30 -28.71 -8.96 21.75
CA ARG A 30 -28.16 -10.33 21.88
C ARG A 30 -27.37 -10.76 20.66
N GLU A 31 -27.91 -10.56 19.45
CA GLU A 31 -27.18 -10.81 18.19
C GLU A 31 -25.89 -9.97 18.12
N ARG A 32 -25.92 -8.71 18.60
CA ARG A 32 -24.74 -7.84 18.69
C ARG A 32 -23.73 -8.34 19.70
N GLN A 33 -24.16 -8.75 20.89
CA GLN A 33 -23.31 -9.33 21.94
C GLN A 33 -22.72 -10.68 21.54
N ASP A 34 -23.49 -11.54 20.88
CA ASP A 34 -23.04 -12.83 20.33
C ASP A 34 -22.08 -12.62 19.15
N SER A 35 -22.19 -11.50 18.42
CA SER A 35 -21.27 -11.13 17.32
C SER A 35 -20.04 -10.33 17.74
N THR A 36 -19.96 -9.91 19.01
CA THR A 36 -18.84 -9.10 19.52
C THR A 36 -18.00 -9.93 20.49
N TRP A 37 -16.73 -10.12 20.17
CA TRP A 37 -15.80 -10.85 21.03
C TRP A 37 -15.49 -10.04 22.31
N THR A 38 -16.24 -10.33 23.39
CA THR A 38 -15.95 -9.85 24.75
C THR A 38 -15.05 -10.84 25.50
N PRO A 39 -14.30 -10.42 26.54
CA PRO A 39 -13.48 -11.33 27.33
C PRO A 39 -14.26 -12.55 27.88
N GLU A 40 -15.51 -12.35 28.29
CA GLU A 40 -16.38 -13.41 28.77
C GLU A 40 -16.74 -14.41 27.66
N ASN A 41 -17.06 -13.91 26.46
CA ASN A 41 -17.39 -14.75 25.30
C ASN A 41 -16.17 -15.53 24.79
N ILE A 42 -14.98 -14.92 24.83
CA ILE A 42 -13.72 -15.58 24.47
C ILE A 42 -13.42 -16.72 25.44
N ARG A 43 -13.57 -16.49 26.76
CA ARG A 43 -13.39 -17.55 27.77
C ARG A 43 -14.40 -18.69 27.63
N ALA A 44 -15.63 -18.38 27.23
CA ALA A 44 -16.66 -19.38 26.99
C ALA A 44 -16.39 -20.24 25.74
N ASN A 45 -15.83 -19.65 24.68
CA ASN A 45 -15.61 -20.33 23.39
C ASN A 45 -14.23 -20.02 22.78
N PRO A 46 -13.11 -20.40 23.44
CA PRO A 46 -11.78 -19.98 23.01
C PRO A 46 -11.35 -20.57 21.67
N ALA A 47 -11.75 -21.81 21.38
CA ALA A 47 -11.41 -22.46 20.11
C ALA A 47 -12.09 -21.77 18.91
N LEU A 48 -13.36 -21.37 19.05
CA LEU A 48 -14.10 -20.66 18.01
C LEU A 48 -13.47 -19.29 17.75
N PHE A 49 -13.22 -18.53 18.82
CA PHE A 49 -12.55 -17.25 18.76
C PHE A 49 -11.20 -17.31 18.03
N LEU A 50 -10.34 -18.26 18.39
CA LEU A 50 -9.03 -18.43 17.77
C LEU A 50 -9.15 -18.79 16.28
N SER A 51 -10.12 -19.66 15.93
CA SER A 51 -10.35 -20.05 14.53
C SER A 51 -10.83 -18.88 13.66
N GLU A 52 -11.72 -18.04 14.17
CA GLU A 52 -12.18 -16.83 13.47
C GLU A 52 -11.08 -15.78 13.36
N THR A 53 -10.27 -15.61 14.42
CA THR A 53 -9.14 -14.68 14.42
C THR A 53 -8.08 -15.09 13.40
N ILE A 54 -7.80 -16.40 13.26
CA ILE A 54 -6.92 -16.93 12.20
C ILE A 54 -7.50 -16.64 10.81
N ALA A 55 -8.81 -16.82 10.62
CA ALA A 55 -9.47 -16.48 9.36
C ALA A 55 -9.37 -14.97 9.06
N ALA A 56 -9.50 -14.10 10.07
CA ALA A 56 -9.27 -12.67 9.93
C ALA A 56 -7.82 -12.34 9.53
N CYS A 57 -6.82 -13.05 10.08
CA CYS A 57 -5.44 -12.93 9.61
C CYS A 57 -5.30 -13.31 8.12
N ASP A 58 -5.97 -14.37 7.67
CA ASP A 58 -5.92 -14.78 6.27
C ASP A 58 -6.58 -13.77 5.33
N LEU A 59 -7.68 -13.12 5.76
CA LEU A 59 -8.30 -12.01 5.03
C LEU A 59 -7.36 -10.79 4.94
N LEU A 60 -6.71 -10.41 6.05
CA LEU A 60 -5.75 -9.30 6.05
C LEU A 60 -4.53 -9.60 5.18
N LYS A 61 -4.06 -10.85 5.17
CA LYS A 61 -2.98 -11.29 4.29
C LYS A 61 -3.35 -11.06 2.82
N ASN A 62 -4.55 -11.49 2.41
CA ASN A 62 -5.02 -11.29 1.05
C ASN A 62 -5.13 -9.80 0.69
N LYS A 63 -5.54 -8.94 1.63
CA LYS A 63 -5.55 -7.48 1.43
C LYS A 63 -4.14 -6.91 1.22
N ILE A 64 -3.18 -7.32 2.07
CA ILE A 64 -1.77 -6.91 1.93
C ILE A 64 -1.21 -7.33 0.56
N GLU A 65 -1.47 -8.56 0.13
CA GLU A 65 -1.02 -9.07 -1.17
C GLU A 65 -1.64 -8.29 -2.35
N ALA A 66 -2.93 -7.96 -2.26
CA ALA A 66 -3.60 -7.13 -3.26
C ALA A 66 -3.00 -5.71 -3.34
N GLN A 67 -2.73 -5.08 -2.19
CA GLN A 67 -2.08 -3.77 -2.14
C GLN A 67 -0.64 -3.80 -2.64
N ASP A 68 0.14 -4.84 -2.32
CA ASP A 68 1.52 -4.96 -2.83
C ASP A 68 1.54 -5.06 -4.37
N ILE A 69 0.59 -5.80 -4.97
CA ILE A 69 0.44 -5.85 -6.43
C ILE A 69 0.08 -4.47 -6.99
N ALA A 70 -0.82 -3.73 -6.34
CA ALA A 70 -1.20 -2.38 -6.76
C ALA A 70 0.00 -1.42 -6.71
N PHE A 71 0.76 -1.42 -5.62
CA PHE A 71 1.97 -0.63 -5.49
C PHE A 71 3.05 -1.04 -6.50
N LEU A 72 3.23 -2.34 -6.77
CA LEU A 72 4.17 -2.80 -7.79
C LEU A 72 3.82 -2.24 -9.18
N ARG A 73 2.53 -2.20 -9.54
CA ARG A 73 2.08 -1.63 -10.80
C ARG A 73 2.33 -0.12 -10.84
N LEU A 74 2.02 0.59 -9.76
CA LEU A 74 2.18 2.04 -9.68
C LEU A 74 3.66 2.44 -9.71
N LYS A 75 4.54 1.69 -9.03
CA LYS A 75 6.00 1.85 -9.12
C LYS A 75 6.50 1.71 -10.55
N LYS A 76 6.14 0.61 -11.22
CA LYS A 76 6.53 0.37 -12.62
C LYS A 76 6.03 1.47 -13.55
N GLN A 77 4.83 1.99 -13.33
CA GLN A 77 4.28 3.09 -14.12
C GLN A 77 5.07 4.39 -13.89
N ALA A 78 5.39 4.72 -12.64
CA ALA A 78 6.19 5.89 -12.31
C ALA A 78 7.62 5.79 -12.89
N GLU A 79 8.27 4.63 -12.78
CA GLU A 79 9.59 4.37 -13.35
C GLU A 79 9.60 4.49 -14.89
N ARG A 80 8.57 3.99 -15.57
CA ARG A 80 8.40 4.18 -17.02
C ARG A 80 8.32 5.65 -17.38
N LYS A 81 7.50 6.44 -16.68
CA LYS A 81 7.38 7.89 -16.90
C LYS A 81 8.70 8.62 -16.64
N VAL A 82 9.48 8.20 -15.64
CA VAL A 82 10.84 8.72 -15.41
C VAL A 82 11.73 8.44 -16.61
N SER A 83 11.73 7.21 -17.12
CA SER A 83 12.53 6.81 -18.28
C SER A 83 12.13 7.57 -19.56
N GLU A 84 10.84 7.73 -19.81
CA GLU A 84 10.30 8.52 -20.92
C GLU A 84 10.71 9.99 -20.84
N ALA A 85 10.63 10.59 -19.63
CA ALA A 85 11.08 11.95 -19.40
C ALA A 85 12.60 12.10 -19.59
N GLU A 86 13.41 11.13 -19.15
CA GLU A 86 14.85 11.12 -19.38
C GLU A 86 15.21 11.03 -20.87
N SER A 87 14.53 10.16 -21.61
CA SER A 87 14.68 10.05 -23.07
C SER A 87 14.35 11.37 -23.76
N THR A 88 13.25 12.00 -23.35
CA THR A 88 12.80 13.31 -23.84
C THR A 88 13.84 14.40 -23.59
N ILE A 89 14.34 14.51 -22.35
CA ILE A 89 15.40 15.46 -21.99
C ILE A 89 16.63 15.23 -22.88
N ARG A 90 17.13 13.98 -22.96
CA ARG A 90 18.31 13.67 -23.78
C ARG A 90 18.13 14.05 -25.24
N ARG A 91 16.97 13.76 -25.83
CA ARG A 91 16.68 14.06 -27.24
C ARG A 91 16.68 15.57 -27.50
N TYR A 92 15.94 16.34 -26.69
CA TYR A 92 15.83 17.77 -26.90
C TYR A 92 17.10 18.53 -26.50
N THR A 93 17.84 18.09 -25.48
CA THR A 93 19.16 18.67 -25.18
C THR A 93 20.13 18.50 -26.34
N LYS A 94 20.18 17.31 -26.98
CA LYS A 94 21.00 17.10 -28.19
C LYS A 94 20.59 18.04 -29.33
N PHE A 95 19.28 18.17 -29.57
CA PHE A 95 18.76 19.10 -30.58
C PHE A 95 19.16 20.55 -30.28
N LEU A 96 19.03 20.99 -29.02
CA LEU A 96 19.40 22.35 -28.59
C LEU A 96 20.90 22.62 -28.78
N ASP A 97 21.76 21.66 -28.47
CA ASP A 97 23.20 21.77 -28.67
C ASP A 97 23.57 21.88 -30.16
N GLU A 98 22.92 21.09 -31.01
CA GLU A 98 23.10 21.13 -32.46
C GLU A 98 22.57 22.44 -33.06
N ALA A 99 21.36 22.85 -32.68
CA ALA A 99 20.75 24.12 -33.09
C ALA A 99 21.63 25.32 -32.71
N LYS A 100 22.19 25.34 -31.49
CA LYS A 100 23.09 26.39 -31.04
C LYS A 100 24.39 26.44 -31.86
N LYS A 101 24.94 25.27 -32.24
CA LYS A 101 26.13 25.21 -33.09
C LYS A 101 25.85 25.71 -34.50
N GLN A 102 24.76 25.25 -35.12
CA GLN A 102 24.39 25.63 -36.49
C GLN A 102 24.02 27.12 -36.57
N TYR A 103 23.27 27.64 -35.60
CA TYR A 103 22.96 29.07 -35.54
C TYR A 103 24.23 29.94 -35.47
N LYS A 104 25.19 29.56 -34.61
CA LYS A 104 26.48 30.28 -34.50
C LYS A 104 27.29 30.21 -35.80
N ALA A 105 27.30 29.05 -36.46
CA ALA A 105 28.00 28.87 -37.73
C ALA A 105 27.38 29.71 -38.86
N ALA A 106 26.05 29.73 -38.96
CA ALA A 106 25.33 30.55 -39.94
C ALA A 106 25.58 32.04 -39.74
N LYS A 107 25.52 32.53 -38.49
CA LYS A 107 25.84 33.93 -38.16
C LYS A 107 27.30 34.29 -38.46
N ALA A 108 28.25 33.38 -38.19
CA ALA A 108 29.67 33.62 -38.48
C ALA A 108 29.98 33.68 -39.99
N ASN A 109 29.19 32.98 -40.81
CA ASN A 109 29.36 32.91 -42.27
C ASN A 109 28.51 33.95 -43.03
N GLY A 110 28.14 35.06 -42.39
CA GLY A 110 27.40 36.16 -43.02
C GLY A 110 25.91 35.87 -43.23
N ASP A 111 25.23 35.40 -42.18
CA ASP A 111 23.79 35.07 -42.20
C ASP A 111 23.43 33.95 -43.19
N ALA A 112 24.25 32.90 -43.23
CA ALA A 112 24.07 31.74 -44.12
C ALA A 112 22.91 30.81 -43.66
N PHE A 113 21.68 31.31 -43.75
CA PHE A 113 20.44 30.55 -43.61
C PHE A 113 19.88 30.18 -45.00
N PRO A 114 19.11 29.08 -45.13
CA PRO A 114 18.65 28.16 -44.08
C PRO A 114 19.75 27.20 -43.58
N VAL A 115 19.64 26.76 -42.32
CA VAL A 115 20.54 25.75 -41.75
C VAL A 115 19.91 24.37 -41.79
N THR A 116 20.71 23.34 -42.03
CA THR A 116 20.24 21.95 -42.00
C THR A 116 20.45 21.33 -40.63
N ILE A 117 19.38 20.87 -39.99
CA ILE A 117 19.42 20.12 -38.71
C ILE A 117 18.62 18.83 -38.87
N ASN A 118 19.23 17.68 -38.56
CA ASN A 118 18.60 16.36 -38.72
C ASN A 118 17.95 16.14 -40.11
N GLY A 119 18.54 16.68 -41.17
CA GLY A 119 18.05 16.56 -42.54
C GLY A 119 16.92 17.53 -42.94
N PHE A 120 16.55 18.46 -42.06
CA PHE A 120 15.57 19.51 -42.37
C PHE A 120 16.24 20.87 -42.50
N GLU A 121 15.92 21.59 -43.56
CA GLU A 121 16.30 23.00 -43.74
C GLU A 121 15.38 23.88 -42.89
N LEU A 122 15.98 24.76 -42.08
CA LEU A 122 15.28 25.65 -41.17
C LEU A 122 15.72 27.08 -41.43
N SER A 123 14.75 27.98 -41.60
CA SER A 123 15.00 29.42 -41.57
C SER A 123 15.41 29.86 -40.17
N GLU A 124 15.87 31.11 -40.04
CA GLU A 124 16.22 31.68 -38.73
C GLU A 124 15.01 31.71 -37.79
N GLU A 125 13.83 32.09 -38.30
CA GLU A 125 12.58 32.13 -37.56
C GLU A 125 12.14 30.73 -37.14
N ASP A 126 12.10 29.76 -38.07
CA ASP A 126 11.70 28.37 -37.78
C ASP A 126 12.62 27.72 -36.74
N LEU A 127 13.92 28.01 -36.82
CA LEU A 127 14.89 27.50 -35.86
C LEU A 127 14.64 28.09 -34.47
N SER A 128 14.37 29.38 -34.37
CA SER A 128 14.08 30.05 -33.11
C SER A 128 12.82 29.50 -32.43
N GLU A 129 11.75 29.26 -33.20
CA GLU A 129 10.50 28.68 -32.72
C GLU A 129 10.72 27.25 -32.20
N LYS A 130 11.44 26.42 -32.98
CA LYS A 130 11.77 25.05 -32.57
C LYS A 130 12.67 25.00 -31.34
N VAL A 131 13.58 25.97 -31.16
CA VAL A 131 14.40 26.08 -29.94
C VAL A 131 13.52 26.43 -28.74
N ALA A 132 12.57 27.35 -28.88
CA ALA A 132 11.63 27.70 -27.81
C ALA A 132 10.77 26.49 -27.38
N ASP A 133 10.15 25.78 -28.34
CA ASP A 133 9.36 24.56 -28.07
C ASP A 133 10.23 23.46 -27.42
N ALA A 134 11.45 23.26 -27.92
CA ALA A 134 12.38 22.29 -27.33
C ALA A 134 12.76 22.63 -25.88
N LEU A 135 12.96 23.91 -25.55
CA LEU A 135 13.24 24.36 -24.19
C LEU A 135 12.04 24.11 -23.26
N GLU A 136 10.82 24.44 -23.71
CA GLU A 136 9.61 24.19 -22.94
C GLU A 136 9.42 22.69 -22.67
N ARG A 137 9.61 21.84 -23.68
CA ARG A 137 9.53 20.38 -23.54
C ARG A 137 10.56 19.82 -22.57
N VAL A 138 11.77 20.36 -22.54
CA VAL A 138 12.80 19.96 -21.57
C VAL A 138 12.37 20.32 -20.15
N GLU A 139 11.84 21.52 -19.92
CA GLU A 139 11.40 21.94 -18.60
C GLU A 139 10.20 21.13 -18.11
N LEU A 140 9.23 20.86 -18.98
CA LEU A 140 8.11 19.97 -18.66
C LEU A 140 8.59 18.55 -18.34
N ALA A 141 9.52 18.00 -19.14
CA ALA A 141 10.08 16.67 -18.89
C ALA A 141 10.88 16.61 -17.57
N LYS A 142 11.63 17.66 -17.21
CA LYS A 142 12.31 17.74 -15.90
C LYS A 142 11.32 17.71 -14.75
N LYS A 143 10.23 18.49 -14.85
CA LYS A 143 9.15 18.49 -13.85
C LYS A 143 8.52 17.09 -13.72
N GLN A 144 8.16 16.47 -14.85
CA GLN A 144 7.62 15.11 -14.87
C GLN A 144 8.58 14.08 -14.27
N LYS A 145 9.87 14.16 -14.60
CA LYS A 145 10.90 13.29 -14.02
C LYS A 145 10.95 13.42 -12.50
N SER A 146 11.02 14.66 -12.00
CA SER A 146 11.06 14.95 -10.56
C SER A 146 9.83 14.38 -9.84
N THR A 147 8.62 14.72 -10.31
CA THR A 147 7.37 14.26 -9.69
C THR A 147 7.26 12.73 -9.69
N ASN A 148 7.52 12.07 -10.83
CA ASN A 148 7.39 10.62 -10.90
C ASN A 148 8.50 9.90 -10.10
N SER A 149 9.69 10.49 -9.97
CA SER A 149 10.73 9.94 -9.10
C SER A 149 10.34 9.97 -7.62
N VAL A 150 9.66 11.03 -7.17
CA VAL A 150 9.12 11.12 -5.81
C VAL A 150 8.03 10.08 -5.60
N ILE A 151 7.11 9.92 -6.57
CA ILE A 151 6.06 8.89 -6.51
C ILE A 151 6.68 7.49 -6.39
N ALA A 152 7.68 7.16 -7.23
CA ALA A 152 8.34 5.85 -7.19
C ALA A 152 8.98 5.57 -5.82
N LYS A 153 9.62 6.58 -5.21
CA LYS A 153 10.19 6.47 -3.86
C LYS A 153 9.13 6.25 -2.79
N LYS A 154 8.04 7.03 -2.79
CA LYS A 154 6.93 6.86 -1.82
C LYS A 154 6.35 5.46 -1.88
N VAL A 155 6.12 4.95 -3.09
CA VAL A 155 5.59 3.60 -3.29
C VAL A 155 6.55 2.54 -2.75
N GLN A 156 7.85 2.72 -2.95
CA GLN A 156 8.86 1.81 -2.40
C GLN A 156 8.84 1.78 -0.86
N ILE A 157 8.72 2.92 -0.20
CA ILE A 157 8.62 3.00 1.27
C ILE A 157 7.37 2.25 1.75
N ARG A 158 6.21 2.52 1.16
CA ARG A 158 4.95 1.82 1.50
C ARG A 158 5.03 0.31 1.26
N GLN A 159 5.72 -0.14 0.21
CA GLN A 159 6.00 -1.57 0.01
C GLN A 159 6.88 -2.14 1.14
N GLY A 160 7.83 -1.37 1.66
CA GLY A 160 8.63 -1.73 2.83
C GLY A 160 7.75 -1.93 4.08
N VAL A 161 6.87 -0.97 4.37
CA VAL A 161 5.92 -1.04 5.49
C VAL A 161 4.99 -2.25 5.35
N LEU A 162 4.40 -2.48 4.17
CA LEU A 162 3.55 -3.65 3.91
C LEU A 162 4.29 -4.98 4.13
N LYS A 163 5.57 -5.07 3.75
CA LYS A 163 6.38 -6.27 4.00
C LYS A 163 6.59 -6.52 5.49
N THR A 164 6.80 -5.46 6.27
CA THR A 164 6.90 -5.57 7.75
C THR A 164 5.58 -6.05 8.33
N LYS A 165 4.45 -5.43 7.98
CA LYS A 165 3.11 -5.86 8.40
C LYS A 165 2.79 -7.29 8.00
N SER A 166 3.18 -7.71 6.80
CA SER A 166 3.03 -9.10 6.35
C SER A 166 3.79 -10.09 7.25
N ARG A 167 5.00 -9.73 7.71
CA ARG A 167 5.79 -10.57 8.63
C ARG A 167 5.17 -10.62 10.01
N GLU A 168 4.72 -9.49 10.54
CA GLU A 168 4.01 -9.40 11.82
C GLU A 168 2.74 -10.24 11.80
N LEU A 169 1.91 -10.10 10.76
CA LEU A 169 0.70 -10.88 10.57
C LEU A 169 0.97 -12.39 10.51
N ARG A 170 2.04 -12.81 9.82
CA ARG A 170 2.47 -14.22 9.81
C ARG A 170 2.88 -14.71 11.19
N SER A 171 3.55 -13.87 11.98
CA SER A 171 3.95 -14.18 13.36
C SER A 171 2.72 -14.36 14.25
N ILE A 172 1.78 -13.41 14.20
CA ILE A 172 0.51 -13.46 14.95
C ILE A 172 -0.29 -14.71 14.56
N ARG A 173 -0.47 -14.98 13.26
CA ARG A 173 -1.19 -16.17 12.79
C ARG A 173 -0.57 -17.47 13.30
N ARG A 174 0.77 -17.56 13.34
CA ARG A 174 1.47 -18.74 13.89
C ARG A 174 1.21 -18.90 15.39
N LYS A 175 1.28 -17.81 16.16
CA LYS A 175 0.98 -17.83 17.61
C LYS A 175 -0.45 -18.29 17.87
N LEU A 176 -1.43 -17.73 17.15
CA LEU A 176 -2.84 -18.10 17.26
C LEU A 176 -3.08 -19.57 16.90
N ALA A 177 -2.40 -20.08 15.87
CA ALA A 177 -2.50 -21.49 15.49
C ALA A 177 -1.95 -22.43 16.59
N LEU A 178 -0.84 -22.06 17.24
CA LEU A 178 -0.30 -22.82 18.37
C LEU A 178 -1.25 -22.79 19.57
N GLN A 179 -1.78 -21.63 19.91
CA GLN A 179 -2.76 -21.46 20.99
C GLN A 179 -4.05 -22.27 20.71
N LEU A 180 -4.49 -22.32 19.45
CA LEU A 180 -5.67 -23.12 19.07
C LEU A 180 -5.44 -24.61 19.34
N GLU A 181 -4.26 -25.13 19.01
CA GLU A 181 -3.93 -26.53 19.31
C GLU A 181 -3.82 -26.79 20.81
N GLN A 182 -3.22 -25.87 21.59
CA GLN A 182 -3.15 -25.98 23.06
C GLN A 182 -4.55 -25.99 23.70
N VAL A 183 -5.46 -25.14 23.23
CA VAL A 183 -6.86 -25.09 23.69
C VAL A 183 -7.58 -26.41 23.36
N LYS A 184 -7.42 -26.95 22.14
CA LYS A 184 -7.99 -28.25 21.77
C LYS A 184 -7.45 -29.41 22.62
N MET A 185 -6.19 -29.31 23.06
CA MET A 185 -5.55 -30.30 23.94
C MET A 185 -5.91 -30.12 25.42
N ASN A 186 -6.79 -29.17 25.77
CA ASN A 186 -7.17 -28.81 27.15
C ASN A 186 -5.98 -28.37 28.03
N GLN A 187 -4.88 -27.89 27.43
CA GLN A 187 -3.63 -27.61 28.14
C GLN A 187 -3.48 -26.16 28.63
N ALA A 188 -4.21 -25.20 28.05
CA ALA A 188 -4.04 -23.78 28.38
C ALA A 188 -5.35 -22.99 28.25
N LEU A 189 -6.18 -22.99 29.30
CA LEU A 189 -7.27 -22.02 29.44
C LEU A 189 -6.80 -20.71 30.10
N GLY A 190 -5.61 -20.68 30.72
CA GLY A 190 -5.08 -19.54 31.47
C GLY A 190 -4.43 -18.44 30.64
N GLU A 191 -3.95 -18.72 29.42
CA GLU A 191 -3.24 -17.75 28.56
C GLU A 191 -4.19 -16.95 27.63
N ILE A 192 -5.51 -17.08 27.84
CA ILE A 192 -6.54 -16.47 27.01
C ILE A 192 -6.62 -14.94 27.20
N ASP A 193 -6.24 -14.43 28.38
CA ASP A 193 -6.34 -12.99 28.68
C ASP A 193 -5.35 -12.13 27.85
N GLU A 194 -4.29 -12.70 27.29
CA GLU A 194 -3.37 -12.00 26.35
C GLU A 194 -3.95 -11.87 24.93
N LEU A 195 -5.08 -12.52 24.62
CA LEU A 195 -5.67 -12.52 23.28
C LEU A 195 -6.39 -11.22 22.92
N SER A 196 -6.78 -10.40 23.91
CA SER A 196 -7.39 -9.09 23.64
C SER A 196 -6.43 -8.14 22.93
N ASP A 197 -5.14 -8.22 23.24
CA ASP A 197 -4.11 -7.35 22.65
C ASP A 197 -3.87 -7.73 21.18
N VAL A 198 -4.05 -9.01 20.84
CA VAL A 198 -3.99 -9.49 19.45
C VAL A 198 -5.15 -8.91 18.64
N LEU A 199 -6.35 -8.77 19.21
CA LEU A 199 -7.49 -8.12 18.54
C LEU A 199 -7.24 -6.64 18.29
N GLY A 200 -6.69 -5.92 19.27
CA GLY A 200 -6.28 -4.53 19.11
C GLY A 200 -5.33 -4.39 17.93
N THR A 201 -4.25 -5.17 17.94
CA THR A 201 -3.24 -5.17 16.88
C THR A 201 -3.82 -5.49 15.49
N LEU A 202 -4.70 -6.49 15.38
CA LEU A 202 -5.34 -6.85 14.11
C LEU A 202 -6.33 -5.79 13.63
N LYS A 203 -7.04 -5.13 14.54
CA LYS A 203 -7.95 -4.03 14.23
C LYS A 203 -7.18 -2.82 13.72
N ASP A 204 -6.09 -2.46 14.38
CA ASP A 204 -5.22 -1.35 13.97
C ASP A 204 -4.63 -1.63 12.58
N MET A 205 -4.09 -2.84 12.37
CA MET A 205 -3.64 -3.27 11.03
C MET A 205 -4.78 -3.21 9.99
N SER A 206 -6.00 -3.61 10.34
CA SER A 206 -7.14 -3.55 9.42
C SER A 206 -7.55 -2.12 9.08
N LEU A 207 -7.44 -1.17 10.01
CA LEU A 207 -7.76 0.23 9.79
C LEU A 207 -6.72 0.88 8.88
N GLU A 208 -5.43 0.63 9.14
CA GLU A 208 -4.35 1.13 8.28
C GLU A 208 -4.43 0.56 6.86
N LEU A 209 -4.75 -0.74 6.71
CA LEU A 209 -4.93 -1.35 5.39
C LEU A 209 -6.23 -0.94 4.69
N ALA A 210 -7.15 -0.26 5.38
CA ALA A 210 -8.36 0.29 4.77
C ALA A 210 -8.09 1.63 4.04
N GLU A 211 -6.92 2.23 4.23
CA GLU A 211 -6.53 3.41 3.47
C GLU A 211 -6.35 3.07 1.98
N ASP A 212 -6.88 3.94 1.13
CA ASP A 212 -6.84 3.75 -0.32
C ASP A 212 -5.39 3.89 -0.82
N PRO A 213 -4.81 2.85 -1.44
CA PRO A 213 -3.43 2.90 -1.95
C PRO A 213 -3.22 3.97 -3.04
N ALA A 214 -4.29 4.51 -3.64
CA ALA A 214 -4.23 5.62 -4.58
C ALA A 214 -4.10 7.00 -3.91
N LYS A 215 -4.41 7.11 -2.60
CA LYS A 215 -4.31 8.36 -1.84
C LYS A 215 -2.94 8.48 -1.17
N LEU A 216 -1.90 8.68 -1.97
CA LEU A 216 -0.56 9.02 -1.45
C LEU A 216 -0.59 10.44 -0.87
N SER A 217 -0.55 10.57 0.45
CA SER A 217 -0.51 11.87 1.13
C SER A 217 0.88 12.52 1.02
N LEU A 218 0.97 13.83 1.22
CA LEU A 218 2.25 14.54 1.31
C LEU A 218 2.95 14.33 2.65
N ASP A 219 2.19 13.99 3.70
CA ASP A 219 2.68 13.76 5.05
C ASP A 219 3.48 12.45 5.17
N ASP A 220 3.29 11.50 4.25
CA ASP A 220 4.05 10.23 4.19
C ASP A 220 5.55 10.41 3.82
N ILE A 221 6.03 11.64 3.62
CA ILE A 221 7.43 11.95 3.32
C ILE A 221 8.32 11.81 4.58
N THR A 222 7.73 11.78 5.77
CA THR A 222 8.44 11.69 7.05
C THR A 222 8.50 10.29 7.66
N GLU A 223 7.79 9.29 7.11
CA GLU A 223 8.02 7.88 7.50
C GLU A 223 9.42 7.47 7.03
N GLU A 224 10.36 7.39 7.98
CA GLU A 224 11.73 6.94 7.75
C GLU A 224 11.74 5.64 6.93
N ASP A 225 12.59 5.60 5.91
CA ASP A 225 12.74 4.41 5.08
C ASP A 225 13.10 3.22 5.99
N PRO A 226 12.26 2.17 6.08
CA PRO A 226 12.55 1.03 6.95
C PRO A 226 13.85 0.31 6.56
N ASP A 227 14.34 0.50 5.33
CA ASP A 227 15.64 0.01 4.90
C ASP A 227 16.80 0.92 5.37
N GLN A 228 16.58 2.23 5.65
CA GLN A 228 17.58 3.09 6.31
C GLN A 228 17.79 2.68 7.77
N ALA A 229 16.72 2.48 8.54
CA ALA A 229 16.83 2.03 9.93
C ALA A 229 17.53 0.66 10.04
N ARG A 230 17.27 -0.25 9.07
CA ARG A 230 18.01 -1.52 8.99
C ARG A 230 19.48 -1.33 8.62
N LYS A 231 19.81 -0.41 7.71
CA LYS A 231 21.21 -0.16 7.35
C LYS A 231 21.99 0.43 8.52
N GLN A 232 21.42 1.42 9.21
CA GLN A 232 22.02 1.98 10.42
C GLN A 232 22.22 0.92 11.50
N SER A 233 21.20 0.11 11.82
CA SER A 233 21.38 -0.96 12.83
C SER A 233 22.41 -2.04 12.43
N VAL A 234 22.59 -2.30 11.13
CA VAL A 234 23.65 -3.21 10.64
C VAL A 234 25.01 -2.55 10.68
N GLU A 235 25.11 -1.26 10.33
CA GLU A 235 26.34 -0.46 10.44
C GLU A 235 26.77 -0.36 11.92
N ASP A 236 25.85 0.01 12.83
CA ASP A 236 26.08 0.10 14.27
C ASP A 236 26.53 -1.24 14.87
N PHE A 237 25.99 -2.37 14.39
CA PHE A 237 26.38 -3.71 14.84
C PHE A 237 27.75 -4.16 14.29
N LEU A 238 28.12 -3.72 13.09
CA LEU A 238 29.42 -4.05 12.49
C LEU A 238 30.55 -3.16 13.02
N GLU A 239 30.21 -1.99 13.56
CA GLU A 239 31.13 -1.05 14.20
C GLU A 239 31.32 -1.30 15.71
N SER A 240 30.51 -2.19 16.32
CA SER A 240 30.63 -2.66 17.73
C SER A 240 31.44 -3.93 17.88
#